data_AF-A0A939C0C8-F1
#
_entry.id   AF-A0A939C0C8-F1
#
_cell.length_a   1.000
_cell.length_b   1.000
_cell.length_c   1.000
_cell.angle_alpha   90.00
_cell.angle_beta   90.00
_cell.angle_gamma   90.00
#
_symmetry.space_group_name_H-M   'P 1'
#
loop_
_entity.id
_entity.type
_entity.pdbx_description
1 polymer ?
#
loop_
_entity_poly.entity_id
_entity_poly.type
_entity_poly.pdbx_seq_one_letter_code
_entity_poly.pdbx_strand_id
1 'polypeptide(L)'
;MRPAQLWTGTAVGQHRDDQHVTIDESTARVGSSPPHGGVVPRCTTSIVGKAGLDAFRQSHRMRLSTTDSDQYVGHGTWLEIDGTAVHIFDSTPFTLTVPTGAVSSPATLALHVSMSSAAVMRQDGRRARRPPGVPTVIRLDRPFTLHADDPGRHVVVSRPLVHLDVADAMVGQMIGRPLPTTSVVRAAVSFLSALTDDLSASLHPSLESHLGRTLGELLSAVVWAGLERTAHDFREEPGNRERVRQFVHERLHDPDLDVAVIATGLGISRRYVHRLFEAEELTVSTYIRSARLDQAARLLREDRPDLPLSDIAMRVGFHGRDQFSRAFRLQYGTTPRDYRARYAGSR
;
A
#
# COMPACT_ATOMS: atom_id res chain seq x y z
N MET A 1 16.75 -17.97 -19.31
CA MET A 1 15.33 -17.59 -19.08
C MET A 1 15.17 -16.16 -19.56
N ARG A 2 14.32 -15.89 -20.55
CA ARG A 2 14.15 -14.53 -21.11
C ARG A 2 13.39 -13.66 -20.10
N PRO A 3 13.87 -12.45 -19.74
CA PRO A 3 13.07 -11.49 -18.98
C PRO A 3 11.89 -11.09 -19.85
N ALA A 4 10.69 -11.15 -19.29
CA ALA A 4 9.48 -11.00 -20.06
C ALA A 4 9.17 -9.53 -20.30
N GLN A 5 9.05 -9.21 -21.58
CA GLN A 5 8.93 -7.87 -22.12
C GLN A 5 7.46 -7.46 -22.17
N LEU A 6 6.98 -6.74 -21.14
CA LEU A 6 5.66 -6.09 -21.18
C LEU A 6 5.57 -5.00 -22.27
N TRP A 7 6.72 -4.48 -22.71
CA TRP A 7 6.86 -3.30 -23.56
C TRP A 7 7.56 -3.53 -24.90
N THR A 8 7.91 -4.78 -25.24
CA THR A 8 8.40 -5.05 -26.60
C THR A 8 7.26 -5.57 -27.46
N GLY A 9 6.77 -4.72 -28.35
CA GLY A 9 5.91 -5.14 -29.44
C GLY A 9 6.62 -6.15 -30.35
N THR A 10 5.85 -6.99 -31.04
CA THR A 10 6.36 -7.78 -32.15
C THR A 10 6.46 -6.88 -33.37
N ALA A 11 7.64 -6.74 -33.97
CA ALA A 11 7.82 -5.98 -35.21
C ALA A 11 7.00 -6.64 -36.33
N VAL A 12 5.95 -5.97 -36.80
CA VAL A 12 5.24 -6.33 -38.03
C VAL A 12 5.86 -5.53 -39.16
N GLY A 13 6.70 -6.17 -39.96
CA GLY A 13 7.26 -5.56 -41.17
C GLY A 13 6.23 -5.54 -42.30
N GLN A 14 5.90 -4.36 -42.83
CA GLN A 14 6.31 -3.89 -44.16
C GLN A 14 5.56 -2.62 -44.58
N HIS A 15 6.31 -1.73 -45.24
CA HIS A 15 5.93 -0.49 -45.89
C HIS A 15 4.53 -0.44 -46.53
N ARG A 16 3.77 0.61 -46.19
CA ARG A 16 3.18 1.53 -47.17
C ARG A 16 2.78 2.84 -46.47
N ASP A 17 3.07 3.95 -47.14
CA ASP A 17 2.78 5.31 -46.73
C ASP A 17 1.34 5.46 -46.21
N ASP A 18 1.19 5.79 -44.93
CA ASP A 18 0.15 6.67 -44.35
C ASP A 18 0.28 6.71 -42.82
N GLN A 19 0.63 7.89 -42.28
CA GLN A 19 0.44 8.37 -40.90
C GLN A 19 0.80 7.41 -39.73
N HIS A 20 2.11 7.10 -39.68
CA HIS A 20 3.01 7.08 -38.52
C HIS A 20 2.54 6.50 -37.17
N VAL A 21 2.48 5.16 -37.08
CA VAL A 21 3.14 4.50 -35.94
C VAL A 21 4.62 4.41 -36.29
N THR A 22 5.42 5.37 -35.81
CA THR A 22 6.88 5.29 -35.92
C THR A 22 7.39 4.63 -34.64
N ILE A 23 7.68 3.34 -34.70
CA ILE A 23 8.64 2.72 -33.77
C ILE A 23 10.00 3.09 -34.36
N ASP A 24 10.61 4.16 -33.84
CA ASP A 24 11.93 4.56 -34.29
C ASP A 24 12.99 3.71 -33.58
N GLU A 25 13.42 2.61 -34.22
CA GLU A 25 14.60 1.84 -33.82
C GLU A 25 15.93 2.49 -34.29
N SER A 26 15.90 3.66 -34.95
CA SER A 26 17.02 4.19 -35.75
C SER A 26 18.15 4.87 -34.98
N THR A 27 18.13 4.90 -33.64
CA THR A 27 19.32 5.28 -32.84
C THR A 27 20.25 4.11 -32.49
N ALA A 28 19.99 2.91 -33.03
CA ALA A 28 20.98 1.84 -33.08
C ALA A 28 22.10 2.18 -34.09
N ARG A 29 23.12 2.95 -33.68
CA ARG A 29 24.37 3.03 -34.47
C ARG A 29 25.12 1.69 -34.42
N VAL A 30 24.83 0.92 -35.46
CA VAL A 30 25.64 -0.04 -36.24
C VAL A 30 27.05 -0.35 -35.72
N GLY A 31 27.21 -1.60 -35.28
CA GLY A 31 28.48 -2.28 -35.11
C GLY A 31 28.23 -3.75 -34.81
N SER A 32 28.13 -4.58 -35.85
CA SER A 32 27.92 -6.05 -35.81
C SER A 32 26.63 -6.54 -35.13
N SER A 33 25.89 -7.42 -35.81
CA SER A 33 24.87 -8.25 -35.16
C SER A 33 25.45 -8.94 -33.92
N PRO A 34 24.84 -8.81 -32.72
CA PRO A 34 25.29 -9.58 -31.57
C PRO A 34 25.04 -11.07 -31.85
N PRO A 35 26.01 -11.98 -31.64
CA PRO A 35 25.86 -13.38 -32.01
C PRO A 35 24.82 -14.15 -31.18
N HIS A 36 24.26 -13.57 -30.13
CA HIS A 36 23.27 -14.19 -29.26
C HIS A 36 22.24 -13.14 -28.79
N GLY A 37 20.95 -13.48 -28.83
CA GLY A 37 19.81 -12.57 -28.61
C GLY A 37 19.95 -11.62 -27.41
N GLY A 38 20.27 -10.37 -27.69
CA GLY A 38 20.48 -9.29 -26.73
C GLY A 38 19.25 -8.38 -26.58
N VAL A 39 19.10 -7.85 -25.36
CA VAL A 39 18.05 -6.90 -24.94
C VAL A 39 18.28 -5.55 -25.61
N VAL A 40 17.22 -4.93 -26.13
CA VAL A 40 17.25 -3.55 -26.63
C VAL A 40 17.37 -2.63 -25.41
N PRO A 41 18.44 -1.82 -25.24
CA PRO A 41 18.65 -1.04 -24.02
C PRO A 41 17.76 0.20 -23.92
N ARG A 42 17.17 0.65 -25.04
CA ARG A 42 16.31 1.84 -25.11
C ARG A 42 15.36 1.76 -26.31
N CYS A 43 14.09 2.13 -26.11
CA CYS A 43 13.05 2.19 -27.14
C CYS A 43 12.18 3.43 -26.93
N THR A 44 11.82 4.11 -28.02
CA THR A 44 10.86 5.21 -28.01
C THR A 44 9.61 4.80 -28.77
N THR A 45 8.43 5.15 -28.26
CA THR A 45 7.13 4.80 -28.83
C THR A 45 6.27 6.05 -28.96
N SER A 46 5.57 6.18 -30.08
CA SER A 46 4.56 7.21 -30.32
C SER A 46 3.23 6.54 -30.65
N ILE A 47 2.17 6.92 -29.95
CA ILE A 47 0.81 6.41 -30.12
C ILE A 47 -0.10 7.62 -30.35
N VAL A 48 -0.59 7.76 -31.58
CA VAL A 48 -1.42 8.90 -31.98
C VAL A 48 -2.72 8.40 -32.58
N GLY A 49 -3.82 8.99 -32.12
CA GLY A 49 -5.16 8.73 -32.57
C GLY A 49 -5.62 7.28 -32.39
N LYS A 50 -6.76 6.99 -32.99
CA LYS A 50 -7.40 5.67 -32.92
C LYS A 50 -6.55 4.57 -33.54
N ALA A 51 -5.93 4.85 -34.68
CA ALA A 51 -5.07 3.88 -35.38
C ALA A 51 -3.86 3.47 -34.52
N GLY A 52 -3.19 4.43 -33.86
CA GLY A 52 -2.09 4.13 -32.94
C GLY A 52 -2.55 3.29 -31.75
N LEU A 53 -3.70 3.61 -31.16
CA LEU A 53 -4.28 2.83 -30.06
C LEU A 53 -4.62 1.40 -30.47
N ASP A 54 -5.16 1.20 -31.68
CA ASP A 54 -5.48 -0.12 -32.21
C ASP A 54 -4.22 -0.93 -32.51
N ALA A 55 -3.19 -0.32 -33.10
CA ALA A 55 -1.89 -0.94 -33.30
C ALA A 55 -1.24 -1.36 -31.96
N PHE A 56 -1.32 -0.51 -30.94
CA PHE A 56 -0.83 -0.82 -29.60
C PHE A 56 -1.54 -2.05 -29.02
N ARG A 57 -2.88 -2.11 -29.11
CA ARG A 57 -3.69 -3.24 -28.62
C ARG A 57 -3.40 -4.56 -29.33
N GLN A 58 -3.00 -4.52 -30.61
CA GLN A 58 -2.65 -5.71 -31.38
C GLN A 58 -1.25 -6.23 -31.04
N SER A 59 -0.32 -5.32 -30.76
CA SER A 59 1.09 -5.65 -30.51
C SER A 59 1.42 -5.91 -29.03
N HIS A 60 0.53 -5.52 -28.11
CA HIS A 60 0.75 -5.63 -26.67
C HIS A 60 -0.38 -6.37 -25.96
N ARG A 61 -0.04 -7.09 -24.90
CA ARG A 61 -1.02 -7.84 -24.08
C ARG A 61 -1.78 -6.94 -23.09
N MET A 62 -1.37 -5.69 -22.96
CA MET A 62 -1.98 -4.65 -22.13
C MET A 62 -2.95 -3.80 -22.96
N ARG A 63 -3.95 -3.21 -22.30
CA ARG A 63 -4.97 -2.40 -22.95
C ARG A 63 -4.78 -0.94 -22.61
N LEU A 64 -4.68 -0.11 -23.64
CA LEU A 64 -4.66 1.34 -23.55
C LEU A 64 -5.95 1.90 -24.15
N SER A 65 -6.60 2.79 -23.41
CA SER A 65 -7.88 3.39 -23.78
C SER A 65 -7.97 4.82 -23.29
N THR A 66 -8.86 5.61 -23.88
CA THR A 66 -9.12 7.00 -23.52
C THR A 66 -10.57 7.33 -23.87
N THR A 67 -11.07 8.48 -23.39
CA THR A 67 -12.41 8.99 -23.68
C THR A 67 -12.55 9.48 -25.13
N ASP A 68 -11.49 10.09 -25.68
CA ASP A 68 -11.44 10.56 -27.07
C ASP A 68 -10.25 9.90 -27.79
N SER A 69 -10.55 8.80 -28.51
CA SER A 69 -9.51 8.03 -29.19
C SER A 69 -8.91 8.77 -30.39
N ASP A 70 -9.64 9.67 -31.03
CA ASP A 70 -9.17 10.38 -32.22
C ASP A 70 -8.17 11.49 -31.84
N GLN A 71 -8.35 12.09 -30.66
CA GLN A 71 -7.45 13.11 -30.10
C GLN A 71 -6.34 12.54 -29.20
N TYR A 72 -6.23 11.21 -29.08
CA TYR A 72 -5.22 10.60 -28.23
C TYR A 72 -3.81 10.92 -28.74
N VAL A 73 -2.95 11.41 -27.85
CA VAL A 73 -1.52 11.53 -28.08
C VAL A 73 -0.79 10.96 -26.88
N GLY A 74 0.16 10.05 -27.15
CA GLY A 74 1.06 9.49 -26.15
C GLY A 74 2.46 9.26 -26.74
N HIS A 75 3.48 9.70 -26.01
CA HIS A 75 4.89 9.49 -26.34
C HIS A 75 5.59 8.86 -25.15
N GLY A 76 6.35 7.80 -25.36
CA GLY A 76 7.03 7.07 -24.30
C GLY A 76 8.47 6.74 -24.67
N THR A 77 9.34 6.79 -23.67
CA THR A 77 10.72 6.31 -23.73
C THR A 77 10.88 5.24 -22.65
N TRP A 78 11.26 4.05 -23.07
CA TRP A 78 11.62 2.94 -22.19
C TRP A 78 13.11 2.67 -22.31
N LEU A 79 13.77 2.41 -21.19
CA LEU A 79 15.17 2.01 -21.15
C LEU A 79 15.43 1.07 -19.97
N GLU A 80 16.38 0.15 -20.15
CA GLU A 80 16.82 -0.78 -19.12
C GLU A 80 18.32 -0.61 -18.88
N ILE A 81 18.70 -0.32 -17.63
CA ILE A 81 20.08 -0.06 -17.25
C ILE A 81 20.40 -0.81 -15.95
N ASP A 82 21.38 -1.70 -15.97
CA ASP A 82 21.83 -2.48 -14.81
C ASP A 82 20.66 -3.18 -14.05
N GLY A 83 19.67 -3.69 -14.81
CA GLY A 83 18.47 -4.37 -14.30
C GLY A 83 17.41 -3.43 -13.71
N THR A 84 17.61 -2.12 -13.80
CA THR A 84 16.61 -1.09 -13.49
C THR A 84 15.97 -0.62 -14.78
N ALA A 85 14.66 -0.82 -14.92
CA ALA A 85 13.91 -0.33 -16.06
C ALA A 85 13.25 1.01 -15.73
N VAL A 86 13.39 1.98 -16.63
CA VAL A 86 12.76 3.29 -16.55
C VAL A 86 11.81 3.44 -17.73
N HIS A 87 10.59 3.86 -17.46
CA HIS A 87 9.61 4.23 -18.48
C HIS A 87 9.12 5.65 -18.20
N ILE A 88 9.35 6.53 -19.16
CA ILE A 88 8.89 7.91 -19.14
C ILE A 88 7.85 8.01 -20.22
N PHE A 89 6.65 8.50 -19.90
CA PHE A 89 5.65 8.71 -20.93
C PHE A 89 4.82 9.97 -20.68
N ASP A 90 4.66 10.75 -21.74
CA ASP A 90 3.77 11.89 -21.85
C ASP A 90 2.50 11.42 -22.53
N SER A 91 1.34 11.73 -21.97
CA SER A 91 0.07 11.30 -22.55
C SER A 91 -1.05 12.27 -22.25
N THR A 92 -1.95 12.44 -23.22
CA THR A 92 -3.34 12.86 -22.99
C THR A 92 -4.05 11.86 -22.05
N PRO A 93 -5.27 12.16 -21.52
CA PRO A 93 -5.94 11.29 -20.57
C PRO A 93 -6.02 9.84 -21.05
N PHE A 94 -5.74 8.90 -20.15
CA PHE A 94 -5.64 7.49 -20.51
C PHE A 94 -6.11 6.59 -19.37
N THR A 95 -6.50 5.37 -19.75
CA THR A 95 -6.62 4.22 -18.87
C THR A 95 -5.78 3.09 -19.43
N LEU A 96 -4.80 2.67 -18.65
CA LEU A 96 -3.95 1.53 -18.91
C LEU A 96 -4.36 0.36 -18.02
N THR A 97 -4.73 -0.77 -18.62
CA THR A 97 -5.09 -2.00 -17.93
C THR A 97 -4.13 -3.11 -18.30
N VAL A 98 -3.49 -3.69 -17.28
CA VAL A 98 -2.66 -4.89 -17.40
C VAL A 98 -3.42 -6.07 -16.80
N PRO A 99 -3.98 -6.98 -17.61
CA PRO A 99 -4.72 -8.14 -17.11
C PRO A 99 -3.78 -9.27 -16.65
N THR A 100 -4.31 -10.25 -15.92
CA THR A 100 -3.54 -11.43 -15.42
C THR A 100 -2.79 -12.18 -16.51
N GLY A 101 -3.34 -12.30 -17.71
CA GLY A 101 -2.66 -12.98 -18.81
C GLY A 101 -1.51 -12.17 -19.45
N ALA A 102 -1.38 -10.88 -19.12
CA ALA A 102 -0.34 -10.00 -19.63
C ALA A 102 0.84 -9.83 -18.67
N VAL A 103 0.65 -10.11 -17.38
CA VAL A 103 1.71 -10.00 -16.38
C VAL A 103 2.78 -11.05 -16.62
N SER A 104 3.99 -10.74 -16.19
CA SER A 104 5.12 -11.62 -16.45
C SER A 104 6.15 -11.66 -15.34
N SER A 105 6.93 -12.74 -15.34
CA SER A 105 8.04 -13.00 -14.41
C SER A 105 9.32 -12.27 -14.89
N PRO A 106 10.21 -11.82 -13.97
CA PRO A 106 10.19 -12.00 -12.52
C PRO A 106 9.22 -11.06 -11.79
N ALA A 107 8.97 -11.38 -10.52
CA ALA A 107 8.25 -10.51 -9.61
C ALA A 107 8.93 -9.13 -9.56
N THR A 108 8.23 -8.08 -10.00
CA THR A 108 8.82 -6.78 -10.31
C THR A 108 8.07 -5.67 -9.59
N LEU A 109 8.83 -4.86 -8.86
CA LEU A 109 8.31 -3.69 -8.17
C LEU A 109 8.55 -2.44 -9.01
N ALA A 110 7.56 -1.56 -9.03
CA ALA A 110 7.64 -0.26 -9.68
C ALA A 110 7.25 0.86 -8.72
N LEU A 111 7.97 1.97 -8.85
CA LEU A 111 7.58 3.28 -8.34
C LEU A 111 7.05 4.10 -9.50
N HIS A 112 5.77 4.47 -9.44
CA HIS A 112 5.13 5.35 -10.41
C HIS A 112 4.97 6.75 -9.81
N VAL A 113 5.32 7.77 -10.59
CA VAL A 113 5.09 9.18 -10.29
C VAL A 113 4.39 9.80 -11.48
N SER A 114 3.27 10.48 -11.26
CA SER A 114 2.74 11.43 -12.25
C SER A 114 3.23 12.83 -11.88
N MET A 115 3.84 13.55 -12.82
CA MET A 115 4.51 14.82 -12.55
C MET A 115 3.55 16.01 -12.58
N SER A 116 2.56 15.98 -13.48
CA SER A 116 1.67 17.11 -13.75
C SER A 116 0.18 16.80 -13.60
N SER A 117 -0.23 15.52 -13.56
CA SER A 117 -1.62 15.13 -13.43
C SER A 117 -1.87 14.25 -12.20
N ALA A 118 -3.13 14.22 -11.74
CA ALA A 118 -3.51 13.25 -10.74
C ALA A 118 -3.67 11.88 -11.40
N ALA A 119 -3.20 10.82 -10.72
CA ALA A 119 -3.33 9.46 -11.21
C ALA A 119 -4.09 8.57 -10.22
N VAL A 120 -4.90 7.66 -10.75
CA VAL A 120 -5.63 6.65 -10.00
C VAL A 120 -5.07 5.28 -10.34
N MET A 121 -4.57 4.59 -9.32
CA MET A 121 -4.09 3.21 -9.40
C MET A 121 -5.08 2.24 -8.75
N ARG A 122 -5.34 1.12 -9.41
CA ARG A 122 -6.07 -0.04 -8.86
C ARG A 122 -5.24 -1.31 -8.98
N GLN A 123 -4.98 -1.98 -7.86
CA GLN A 123 -4.27 -3.26 -7.79
C GLN A 123 -4.64 -4.01 -6.50
N ASP A 124 -4.76 -5.34 -6.57
CA ASP A 124 -5.09 -6.21 -5.43
C ASP A 124 -6.36 -5.74 -4.67
N GLY A 125 -7.39 -5.31 -5.42
CA GLY A 125 -8.64 -4.78 -4.88
C GLY A 125 -8.56 -3.40 -4.22
N ARG A 126 -7.36 -2.80 -4.15
CA ARG A 126 -7.13 -1.47 -3.58
C ARG A 126 -7.19 -0.40 -4.66
N ARG A 127 -7.68 0.79 -4.30
CA ARG A 127 -7.73 1.97 -5.16
C ARG A 127 -7.02 3.13 -4.48
N ALA A 128 -6.12 3.80 -5.19
CA ALA A 128 -5.35 4.94 -4.71
C ALA A 128 -5.37 6.07 -5.74
N ARG A 129 -5.95 7.21 -5.40
CA ARG A 129 -5.75 8.46 -6.15
C ARG A 129 -4.57 9.22 -5.55
N ARG A 130 -3.66 9.72 -6.38
CA ARG A 130 -2.53 10.57 -5.98
C ARG A 130 -2.53 11.89 -6.72
N PRO A 131 -2.23 13.00 -6.03
CA PRO A 131 -1.94 14.25 -6.69
C PRO A 131 -0.60 14.15 -7.45
N PRO A 132 -0.31 15.12 -8.34
CA PRO A 132 0.97 15.23 -9.00
C PRO A 132 2.14 15.21 -8.00
N GLY A 133 3.26 14.61 -8.40
CA GLY A 133 4.49 14.47 -7.63
C GLY A 133 4.44 13.44 -6.49
N VAL A 134 3.29 12.83 -6.18
CA VAL A 134 3.20 11.84 -5.09
C VAL A 134 3.35 10.42 -5.65
N PRO A 135 4.38 9.67 -5.23
CA PRO A 135 4.65 8.35 -5.79
C PRO A 135 3.66 7.29 -5.31
N THR A 136 3.46 6.27 -6.13
CA THR A 136 2.73 5.04 -5.81
C THR A 136 3.56 3.80 -6.12
N VAL A 137 3.46 2.80 -5.26
CA VAL A 137 4.05 1.49 -5.48
C VAL A 137 3.10 0.61 -6.28
N ILE A 138 3.62 -0.05 -7.32
CA ILE A 138 2.89 -0.96 -8.21
C ILE A 138 3.68 -2.26 -8.35
N ARG A 139 2.99 -3.41 -8.35
CA ARG A 139 3.53 -4.70 -8.78
C ARG A 139 3.30 -4.90 -10.27
N LEU A 140 4.36 -4.93 -11.07
CA LEU A 140 4.21 -5.13 -12.52
C LEU A 140 3.95 -6.61 -12.87
N ASP A 141 4.25 -7.52 -11.95
CA ASP A 141 3.95 -8.95 -12.03
C ASP A 141 2.51 -9.31 -11.63
N ARG A 142 1.66 -8.33 -11.33
CA ARG A 142 0.27 -8.52 -10.93
C ARG A 142 -0.67 -7.63 -11.72
N PRO A 143 -1.95 -8.01 -11.89
CA PRO A 143 -2.90 -7.19 -12.63
C PRO A 143 -3.06 -5.80 -12.01
N PHE A 144 -3.14 -4.78 -12.85
CA PHE A 144 -3.40 -3.42 -12.37
C PHE A 144 -4.14 -2.57 -13.39
N THR A 145 -4.67 -1.45 -12.92
CA THR A 145 -5.18 -0.37 -13.78
C THR A 145 -4.61 0.96 -13.31
N LEU A 146 -3.99 1.69 -14.24
CA LEU A 146 -3.53 3.06 -14.06
C LEU A 146 -4.38 3.98 -14.92
N HIS A 147 -4.83 5.09 -14.35
CA HIS A 147 -5.67 6.04 -15.04
C HIS A 147 -5.30 7.48 -14.68
N ALA A 148 -5.29 8.37 -15.66
CA ALA A 148 -5.15 9.81 -15.48
C ALA A 148 -6.24 10.53 -16.28
N ASP A 149 -6.90 11.50 -15.64
CA ASP A 149 -7.99 12.29 -16.21
C ASP A 149 -7.48 13.52 -16.98
N ASP A 150 -6.25 13.94 -16.71
CA ASP A 150 -5.61 15.12 -17.31
C ASP A 150 -4.34 14.72 -18.06
N PRO A 151 -3.98 15.44 -19.14
CA PRO A 151 -2.70 15.25 -19.80
C PRO A 151 -1.53 15.41 -18.83
N GLY A 152 -0.52 14.57 -18.98
CA GLY A 152 0.67 14.73 -18.17
C GLY A 152 1.78 13.75 -18.42
N ARG A 153 2.87 14.01 -17.71
CA ARG A 153 4.07 13.18 -17.72
C ARG A 153 4.04 12.19 -16.58
N HIS A 154 4.44 10.96 -16.88
CA HIS A 154 4.50 9.87 -15.92
C HIS A 154 5.87 9.19 -16.00
N VAL A 155 6.43 8.89 -14.84
CA VAL A 155 7.70 8.18 -14.72
C VAL A 155 7.45 6.91 -13.92
N VAL A 156 7.92 5.78 -14.45
CA VAL A 156 7.89 4.49 -13.79
C VAL A 156 9.33 3.98 -13.71
N VAL A 157 9.83 3.81 -12.49
CA VAL A 157 11.10 3.12 -12.25
C VAL A 157 10.81 1.77 -11.65
N SER A 158 11.37 0.73 -12.22
CA SER A 158 11.06 -0.64 -11.81
C SER A 158 12.29 -1.52 -11.75
N ARG A 159 12.23 -2.50 -10.84
CA ARG A 159 13.29 -3.47 -10.64
C ARG A 159 12.70 -4.80 -10.15
N PRO A 160 13.25 -5.95 -10.59
CA PRO A 160 12.90 -7.23 -9.98
C PRO A 160 13.10 -7.20 -8.47
N LEU A 161 12.14 -7.73 -7.71
CA LEU A 161 12.19 -7.76 -6.25
C LEU A 161 13.46 -8.40 -5.70
N VAL A 162 13.99 -9.40 -6.40
CA VAL A 162 15.19 -10.14 -6.00
C VAL A 162 16.41 -9.22 -5.86
N HIS A 163 16.38 -8.03 -6.48
CA HIS A 163 17.44 -7.03 -6.42
C HIS A 163 17.17 -5.91 -5.41
N LEU A 164 16.04 -5.94 -4.70
CA LEU A 164 15.67 -4.92 -3.72
C LEU A 164 15.86 -5.38 -2.27
N ASP A 165 16.19 -6.65 -2.06
CA ASP A 165 16.34 -7.27 -0.72
C ASP A 165 15.10 -7.05 0.18
N VAL A 166 13.91 -7.12 -0.42
CA VAL A 166 12.63 -6.96 0.30
C VAL A 166 11.73 -8.17 0.07
N ALA A 167 11.17 -8.69 1.17
CA ALA A 167 10.21 -9.79 1.11
C ALA A 167 8.92 -9.39 0.40
N ASP A 168 8.42 -10.28 -0.48
CA ASP A 168 7.19 -10.06 -1.27
C ASP A 168 5.98 -9.65 -0.40
N ALA A 169 5.83 -10.31 0.75
CA ALA A 169 4.75 -10.05 1.71
C ALA A 169 4.77 -8.63 2.28
N MET A 170 5.96 -8.04 2.46
CA MET A 170 6.10 -6.67 2.98
C MET A 170 5.67 -5.65 1.93
N VAL A 171 6.10 -5.85 0.68
CA VAL A 171 5.71 -4.99 -0.45
C VAL A 171 4.19 -4.99 -0.66
N GLY A 172 3.54 -6.14 -0.50
CA GLY A 172 2.08 -6.25 -0.56
C GLY A 172 1.34 -5.34 0.43
N GLN A 173 1.98 -4.92 1.53
CA GLN A 173 1.38 -3.98 2.50
C GLN A 173 1.38 -2.54 1.99
N MET A 174 2.27 -2.18 1.06
CA MET A 174 2.42 -0.83 0.52
C MET A 174 1.44 -0.54 -0.62
N ILE A 175 0.99 -1.58 -1.33
CA ILE A 175 0.09 -1.43 -2.50
C ILE A 175 -1.18 -0.68 -2.12
N GLY A 176 -1.52 0.34 -2.92
CA GLY A 176 -2.69 1.19 -2.70
C GLY A 176 -2.62 2.12 -1.49
N ARG A 177 -1.52 2.11 -0.72
CA ARG A 177 -1.29 3.03 0.40
C ARG A 177 -0.44 4.23 -0.03
N PRO A 178 -0.59 5.40 0.62
CA PRO A 178 0.30 6.52 0.33
C PRO A 178 1.69 6.17 0.84
N LEU A 179 2.71 6.41 0.01
CA LEU A 179 4.06 6.45 0.52
C LEU A 179 4.18 7.66 1.46
N PRO A 180 4.88 7.51 2.59
CA PRO A 180 5.07 8.62 3.51
C PRO A 180 5.90 9.72 2.86
N THR A 181 5.56 10.98 3.11
CA THR A 181 6.31 12.15 2.65
C THR A 181 7.60 12.36 3.47
N THR A 182 8.48 11.37 3.50
CA THR A 182 9.82 11.47 4.10
C THR A 182 10.76 12.30 3.23
N SER A 183 11.91 12.72 3.79
CA SER A 183 12.98 13.36 3.03
C SER A 183 13.49 12.45 1.90
N VAL A 184 13.58 11.14 2.15
CA VAL A 184 14.00 10.14 1.15
C VAL A 184 13.04 10.09 -0.03
N VAL A 185 11.72 10.00 0.22
CA VAL A 185 10.71 9.97 -0.85
C VAL A 185 10.71 11.27 -1.64
N ARG A 186 10.86 12.42 -0.98
CA ARG A 186 10.96 13.72 -1.68
C ARG A 186 12.23 13.80 -2.52
N ALA A 187 13.38 13.40 -1.98
CA ALA A 187 14.64 13.39 -2.73
C ALA A 187 14.56 12.49 -3.96
N ALA A 188 13.89 11.34 -3.83
CA ALA A 188 13.69 10.43 -4.95
C ALA A 188 12.85 11.07 -6.07
N VAL A 189 11.71 11.66 -5.73
CA VAL A 189 10.86 12.36 -6.70
C VAL A 189 11.59 13.52 -7.36
N SER A 190 12.34 14.32 -6.59
CA SER A 190 13.13 15.43 -7.12
C SER A 190 14.21 14.95 -8.09
N PHE A 191 14.91 13.86 -7.75
CA PHE A 191 15.92 13.26 -8.61
C PHE A 191 15.33 12.73 -9.92
N LEU A 192 14.21 12.00 -9.84
CA LEU A 192 13.49 11.53 -11.03
C LEU A 192 13.04 12.69 -11.92
N SER A 193 12.45 13.72 -11.31
CA SER A 193 11.97 14.90 -12.04
C SER A 193 13.12 15.62 -12.76
N ALA A 194 14.26 15.78 -12.10
CA ALA A 194 15.44 16.43 -12.68
C ALA A 194 16.06 15.64 -13.83
N LEU A 195 16.00 14.30 -13.78
CA LEU A 195 16.61 13.44 -14.80
C LEU A 195 15.66 13.05 -15.93
N THR A 196 14.39 13.44 -15.88
CA THR A 196 13.41 12.90 -16.83
C THR A 196 13.73 13.30 -18.28
N ASP A 197 14.13 14.55 -18.51
CA ASP A 197 14.51 15.01 -19.86
C ASP A 197 15.84 14.38 -20.31
N ASP A 198 16.82 14.30 -19.41
CA ASP A 198 18.14 13.70 -19.68
C ASP A 198 18.05 12.21 -19.98
N LEU A 199 17.21 11.46 -19.27
CA LEU A 199 16.98 10.03 -19.51
C LEU A 199 16.19 9.78 -20.79
N SER A 200 15.37 10.75 -21.20
CA SER A 200 14.70 10.72 -22.51
C SER A 200 15.71 10.93 -23.64
N ALA A 201 16.79 11.70 -23.39
CA ALA A 201 17.91 11.90 -24.30
C ALA A 201 19.00 10.82 -24.15
N SER A 202 19.84 10.64 -25.17
CA SER A 202 20.96 9.69 -25.11
C SER A 202 22.07 10.22 -24.21
N LEU A 203 22.47 9.46 -23.20
CA LEU A 203 23.57 9.80 -22.29
C LEU A 203 24.82 8.98 -22.64
N HIS A 204 25.97 9.40 -22.12
CA HIS A 204 27.19 8.59 -22.25
C HIS A 204 27.02 7.25 -21.50
N PRO A 205 27.39 6.09 -22.09
CA PRO A 205 27.11 4.77 -21.50
C PRO A 205 27.59 4.60 -20.06
N SER A 206 28.76 5.17 -19.72
CA SER A 206 29.26 5.11 -18.35
C SER A 206 28.36 5.88 -17.38
N LEU A 207 27.81 7.03 -17.77
CA LEU A 207 26.88 7.78 -16.94
C LEU A 207 25.56 7.03 -16.78
N GLU A 208 25.05 6.42 -17.87
CA GLU A 208 23.85 5.58 -17.83
C GLU A 208 23.99 4.48 -16.80
N SER A 209 25.06 3.67 -16.84
CA SER A 209 25.25 2.59 -15.87
C SER A 209 25.29 3.08 -14.41
N HIS A 210 25.93 4.23 -14.15
CA HIS A 210 25.92 4.82 -12.81
C HIS A 210 24.51 5.25 -12.40
N LEU A 211 23.75 5.86 -13.30
CA LEU A 211 22.36 6.25 -13.06
C LEU A 211 21.46 5.04 -12.82
N GLY A 212 21.60 3.96 -13.59
CA GLY A 212 20.83 2.72 -13.41
C GLY A 212 20.99 2.12 -12.00
N ARG A 213 22.22 2.10 -11.50
CA ARG A 213 22.53 1.71 -10.11
C ARG A 213 21.95 2.67 -9.09
N THR A 214 22.15 3.98 -9.27
CA THR A 214 21.61 5.01 -8.36
C THR A 214 20.08 4.95 -8.28
N LEU A 215 19.39 4.78 -9.41
CA LEU A 215 17.93 4.64 -9.46
C LEU A 215 17.46 3.35 -8.77
N GLY A 216 18.21 2.27 -8.93
CA GLY A 216 17.96 1.01 -8.23
C GLY A 216 18.06 1.16 -6.71
N GLU A 217 19.14 1.80 -6.22
CA GLU A 217 19.33 2.08 -4.79
C GLU A 217 18.28 3.06 -4.25
N LEU A 218 17.90 4.05 -5.04
CA LEU A 218 16.86 5.01 -4.69
C LEU A 218 15.49 4.32 -4.56
N LEU A 219 15.17 3.39 -5.46
CA LEU A 219 13.97 2.58 -5.36
C LEU A 219 13.98 1.75 -4.06
N SER A 220 15.10 1.08 -3.75
CA SER A 220 15.27 0.35 -2.49
C SER A 220 15.05 1.26 -1.28
N ALA A 221 15.67 2.44 -1.25
CA ALA A 221 15.55 3.39 -0.15
C ALA A 221 14.12 3.89 0.04
N VAL A 222 13.39 4.17 -1.05
CA VAL A 222 11.96 4.55 -0.99
C VAL A 222 11.10 3.42 -0.44
N VAL A 223 11.35 2.19 -0.86
CA VAL A 223 10.64 1.02 -0.35
C VAL A 223 10.89 0.86 1.15
N TRP A 224 12.14 0.90 1.59
CA TRP A 224 12.48 0.83 3.01
C TRP A 224 11.88 1.97 3.82
N ALA A 225 11.94 3.21 3.35
CA ALA A 225 11.30 4.35 4.01
C ALA A 225 9.77 4.19 4.13
N GLY A 226 9.13 3.58 3.12
CA GLY A 226 7.71 3.24 3.17
C GLY A 226 7.40 2.10 4.13
N LEU A 227 8.27 1.08 4.20
CA LEU A 227 8.13 -0.07 5.09
C LEU A 227 8.39 0.28 6.55
N GLU A 228 9.40 1.09 6.86
CA GLU A 228 9.66 1.58 8.22
C GLU A 228 8.46 2.36 8.75
N ARG A 229 7.87 3.22 7.91
CA ARG A 229 6.68 3.99 8.31
C ARG A 229 5.43 3.12 8.39
N THR A 230 5.29 2.14 7.51
CA THR A 230 4.20 1.15 7.59
C THR A 230 4.35 0.34 8.88
N ALA A 231 5.57 -0.11 9.19
CA ALA A 231 5.91 -0.77 10.43
C ALA A 231 5.73 0.15 11.64
N HIS A 232 5.90 1.48 11.52
CA HIS A 232 5.60 2.47 12.57
C HIS A 232 4.09 2.72 12.72
N ASP A 233 3.33 2.80 11.62
CA ASP A 233 1.86 2.86 11.65
C ASP A 233 1.25 1.55 12.21
N PHE A 234 1.99 0.44 12.11
CA PHE A 234 1.65 -0.85 12.72
C PHE A 234 2.26 -1.06 14.11
N ARG A 235 3.38 -0.39 14.43
CA ARG A 235 4.05 -0.32 15.74
C ARG A 235 3.75 1.04 16.35
N GLU A 236 2.54 1.13 16.89
CA GLU A 236 2.22 1.94 18.07
C GLU A 236 2.48 3.45 17.95
N GLU A 237 1.40 4.23 17.91
CA GLU A 237 1.31 5.31 18.89
C GLU A 237 1.41 4.61 20.26
N PRO A 238 2.51 4.76 21.03
CA PRO A 238 2.71 4.03 22.29
C PRO A 238 1.58 4.27 23.31
N GLY A 239 0.72 5.26 23.05
CA GLY A 239 -0.45 5.57 23.85
C GLY A 239 -1.77 4.98 23.37
N ASN A 240 -1.98 4.48 22.14
CA ASN A 240 -3.37 4.22 21.69
C ASN A 240 -4.04 3.03 22.38
N ARG A 241 -3.29 1.94 22.64
CA ARG A 241 -3.83 0.82 23.43
C ARG A 241 -4.07 1.24 24.87
N GLU A 242 -3.11 1.96 25.45
CA GLU A 242 -3.23 2.47 26.82
C GLU A 242 -4.37 3.50 26.94
N ARG A 243 -4.60 4.32 25.93
CA ARG A 243 -5.75 5.24 25.82
C ARG A 243 -7.06 4.49 25.73
N VAL A 244 -7.13 3.37 25.01
CA VAL A 244 -8.32 2.51 25.04
C VAL A 244 -8.52 1.90 26.43
N ARG A 245 -7.47 1.38 27.07
CA ARG A 245 -7.54 0.83 28.43
C ARG A 245 -7.96 1.88 29.45
N GLN A 246 -7.39 3.07 29.38
CA GLN A 246 -7.72 4.22 30.20
C GLN A 246 -9.18 4.65 29.97
N PHE A 247 -9.59 4.81 28.71
CA PHE A 247 -10.98 5.15 28.37
C PHE A 247 -11.97 4.12 28.92
N VAL A 248 -11.64 2.83 28.82
CA VAL A 248 -12.42 1.75 29.42
C VAL A 248 -12.47 1.89 30.94
N HIS A 249 -11.32 2.08 31.60
CA HIS A 249 -11.24 2.21 33.05
C HIS A 249 -12.05 3.38 33.60
N GLU A 250 -12.01 4.54 32.94
CA GLU A 250 -12.77 5.74 33.31
C GLU A 250 -14.29 5.55 33.15
N ARG A 251 -14.72 4.59 32.32
CA ARG A 251 -16.12 4.35 31.94
C ARG A 251 -16.65 2.98 32.37
N LEU A 252 -15.98 2.25 33.26
CA LEU A 252 -16.43 0.90 33.66
C LEU A 252 -17.85 0.87 34.28
N HIS A 253 -18.27 1.98 34.89
CA HIS A 253 -19.60 2.16 35.46
C HIS A 253 -20.72 2.25 34.42
N ASP A 254 -20.40 2.62 33.18
CA ASP A 254 -21.36 2.76 32.09
C ASP A 254 -21.70 1.36 31.53
N PRO A 255 -22.94 0.88 31.66
CA PRO A 255 -23.31 -0.45 31.19
C PRO A 255 -23.28 -0.56 29.65
N ASP A 256 -23.50 0.55 28.94
CA ASP A 256 -23.55 0.63 27.48
C ASP A 256 -22.16 0.81 26.85
N LEU A 257 -21.08 0.81 27.64
CA LEU A 257 -19.71 0.86 27.15
C LEU A 257 -19.41 -0.35 26.23
N ASP A 258 -19.26 -0.06 24.94
CA ASP A 258 -18.93 -1.03 23.92
C ASP A 258 -17.83 -0.52 22.96
N VAL A 259 -17.48 -1.34 21.97
CA VAL A 259 -16.46 -0.99 20.97
C VAL A 259 -16.82 0.25 20.13
N ALA A 260 -18.11 0.51 19.90
CA ALA A 260 -18.56 1.66 19.12
C ALA A 260 -18.42 2.96 19.93
N VAL A 261 -18.73 2.92 21.22
CA VAL A 261 -18.53 4.04 22.16
C VAL A 261 -17.04 4.36 22.28
N ILE A 262 -16.18 3.35 22.46
CA ILE A 262 -14.72 3.52 22.53
C ILE A 262 -14.17 4.12 21.23
N ALA A 263 -14.56 3.56 20.09
CA ALA A 263 -14.12 4.02 18.77
C ALA A 263 -14.48 5.50 18.55
N THR A 264 -15.72 5.86 18.86
CA THR A 264 -16.21 7.24 18.71
C THR A 264 -15.50 8.18 19.69
N GLY A 265 -15.36 7.79 20.96
CA GLY A 265 -14.75 8.62 22.00
C GLY A 265 -13.25 8.89 21.78
N LEU A 266 -12.56 8.01 21.05
CA LEU A 266 -11.13 8.15 20.75
C LEU A 266 -10.84 8.56 19.31
N GLY A 267 -11.85 8.77 18.46
CA GLY A 267 -11.67 9.18 17.06
C GLY A 267 -11.00 8.11 16.19
N ILE A 268 -11.19 6.83 16.51
CA ILE A 268 -10.59 5.69 15.79
C ILE A 268 -11.66 4.74 15.25
N SER A 269 -11.33 3.91 14.26
CA SER A 269 -12.30 2.95 13.71
C SER A 269 -12.53 1.76 14.64
N ARG A 270 -13.76 1.19 14.66
CA ARG A 270 -14.07 -0.05 15.41
C ARG A 270 -13.14 -1.21 15.03
N ARG A 271 -12.84 -1.33 13.74
CA ARG A 271 -11.90 -2.33 13.20
C ARG A 271 -10.50 -2.16 13.80
N TYR A 272 -10.05 -0.91 13.98
CA TYR A 272 -8.77 -0.62 14.62
C TYR A 272 -8.80 -0.98 16.11
N VAL A 273 -9.87 -0.70 16.84
CA VAL A 273 -10.03 -1.13 18.25
C VAL A 273 -9.94 -2.65 18.38
N HIS A 274 -10.66 -3.44 17.56
CA HIS A 274 -10.56 -4.90 17.61
C HIS A 274 -9.13 -5.39 17.36
N ARG A 275 -8.46 -4.83 16.35
CA ARG A 275 -7.08 -5.18 16.00
C ARG A 275 -6.08 -4.89 17.13
N LEU A 276 -6.32 -3.86 17.95
CA LEU A 276 -5.45 -3.55 19.10
C LEU A 276 -5.47 -4.65 20.17
N PHE A 277 -6.55 -5.42 20.28
CA PHE A 277 -6.70 -6.50 21.26
C PHE A 277 -6.44 -7.90 20.68
N GLU A 278 -6.49 -8.07 19.35
CA GLU A 278 -6.14 -9.33 18.66
C GLU A 278 -4.72 -9.82 19.01
N ALA A 279 -3.77 -8.90 19.21
CA ALA A 279 -2.39 -9.24 19.57
C ALA A 279 -2.24 -9.90 20.95
N GLU A 280 -3.26 -9.81 21.81
CA GLU A 280 -3.28 -10.42 23.15
C GLU A 280 -4.19 -11.66 23.20
N GLU A 281 -4.67 -12.15 22.05
CA GLU A 281 -5.68 -13.21 21.95
C GLU A 281 -6.98 -12.88 22.73
N LEU A 282 -7.23 -11.58 22.96
CA LEU A 282 -8.38 -11.08 23.70
C LEU A 282 -9.30 -10.29 22.77
N THR A 283 -10.60 -10.30 23.08
CA THR A 283 -11.53 -9.34 22.48
C THR A 283 -11.70 -8.15 23.42
N VAL A 284 -11.94 -6.96 22.86
CA VAL A 284 -12.23 -5.75 23.65
C VAL A 284 -13.40 -5.96 24.62
N SER A 285 -14.43 -6.71 24.23
CA SER A 285 -15.57 -7.04 25.08
C SER A 285 -15.19 -7.96 26.25
N THR A 286 -14.28 -8.92 26.02
CA THR A 286 -13.72 -9.75 27.10
C THR A 286 -12.86 -8.91 28.04
N TYR A 287 -12.07 -7.98 27.52
CA TYR A 287 -11.27 -7.06 28.33
C TYR A 287 -12.14 -6.16 29.23
N ILE A 288 -13.17 -5.50 28.68
CA ILE A 288 -14.11 -4.67 29.46
C ILE A 288 -14.73 -5.48 30.60
N ARG A 289 -15.24 -6.68 30.29
CA ARG A 289 -15.83 -7.59 31.29
C ARG A 289 -14.84 -7.97 32.38
N SER A 290 -13.60 -8.31 32.03
CA SER A 290 -12.54 -8.62 33.01
C SER A 290 -12.27 -7.43 33.93
N ALA A 291 -12.10 -6.24 33.35
CA ALA A 291 -11.83 -5.02 34.10
C ALA A 291 -12.98 -4.65 35.06
N ARG A 292 -14.24 -4.81 34.64
CA ARG A 292 -15.42 -4.65 35.51
C ARG A 292 -15.39 -5.62 36.69
N LEU A 293 -15.05 -6.89 36.43
CA LEU A 293 -14.97 -7.92 37.47
C LEU A 293 -13.80 -7.70 38.44
N ASP A 294 -12.67 -7.18 37.96
CA ASP A 294 -11.51 -6.81 38.80
C ASP A 294 -11.81 -5.61 39.69
N GLN A 295 -12.60 -4.65 39.20
CA GLN A 295 -13.12 -3.57 40.04
C GLN A 295 -14.13 -4.08 41.07
N ALA A 296 -15.01 -5.01 40.68
CA ALA A 296 -15.94 -5.63 41.62
C ALA A 296 -15.22 -6.43 42.72
N ALA A 297 -14.17 -7.19 42.38
CA ALA A 297 -13.36 -7.92 43.34
C ALA A 297 -12.63 -7.00 44.32
N ARG A 298 -12.25 -5.78 43.89
CA ARG A 298 -11.74 -4.74 44.80
C ARG A 298 -12.84 -4.27 45.77
N LEU A 299 -14.01 -3.90 45.27
CA LEU A 299 -15.16 -3.48 46.09
C LEU A 299 -15.63 -4.56 47.07
N LEU A 300 -15.55 -5.84 46.70
CA LEU A 300 -15.91 -6.96 47.56
C LEU A 300 -14.90 -7.23 48.68
N ARG A 301 -13.66 -6.74 48.54
CA ARG A 301 -12.62 -6.83 49.58
C ARG A 301 -12.63 -5.64 50.53
N GLU A 302 -13.27 -4.54 50.14
CA GLU A 302 -13.51 -3.42 51.04
C GLU A 302 -14.47 -3.85 52.16
N ASP A 303 -14.21 -3.43 53.40
CA ASP A 303 -14.98 -3.79 54.60
C ASP A 303 -16.33 -3.04 54.65
N ARG A 304 -17.21 -3.36 53.69
CA ARG A 304 -18.58 -2.85 53.58
C ARG A 304 -19.55 -4.03 53.45
N PRO A 305 -19.78 -4.79 54.54
CA PRO A 305 -20.61 -5.99 54.52
C PRO A 305 -22.04 -5.71 54.05
N ASP A 306 -22.55 -4.50 54.33
CA ASP A 306 -23.91 -4.09 54.02
C ASP A 306 -24.15 -3.70 52.56
N LEU A 307 -23.10 -3.55 51.72
CA LEU A 307 -23.28 -3.14 50.32
C LEU A 307 -23.91 -4.29 49.51
N PRO A 308 -25.13 -4.14 48.96
CA PRO A 308 -25.78 -5.19 48.19
C PRO A 308 -24.98 -5.59 46.95
N LEU A 309 -25.01 -6.88 46.58
CA LEU A 309 -24.34 -7.36 45.37
C LEU A 309 -24.94 -6.78 44.08
N SER A 310 -26.24 -6.42 44.10
CA SER A 310 -26.90 -5.68 43.02
C SER A 310 -26.25 -4.32 42.79
N ASP A 311 -25.93 -3.62 43.87
CA ASP A 311 -25.37 -2.27 43.82
C ASP A 311 -23.92 -2.31 43.33
N ILE A 312 -23.15 -3.33 43.73
CA ILE A 312 -21.81 -3.57 43.17
C ILE A 312 -21.90 -3.86 41.67
N ALA A 313 -22.83 -4.73 41.26
CA ALA A 313 -23.02 -5.05 39.85
C ALA A 313 -23.34 -3.80 39.02
N MET A 314 -24.25 -2.95 39.50
CA MET A 314 -24.57 -1.67 38.83
C MET A 314 -23.39 -0.70 38.82
N ARG A 315 -22.66 -0.56 39.94
CA ARG A 315 -21.50 0.35 40.04
C ARG A 315 -20.37 0.01 39.08
N VAL A 316 -20.21 -1.26 38.73
CA VAL A 316 -19.20 -1.72 37.78
C VAL A 316 -19.80 -1.99 36.38
N GLY A 317 -20.99 -1.46 36.08
CA GLY A 317 -21.55 -1.46 34.72
C GLY A 317 -22.14 -2.79 34.25
N PHE A 318 -22.60 -3.66 35.14
CA PHE A 318 -23.46 -4.80 34.76
C PHE A 318 -24.94 -4.40 34.82
N HIS A 319 -25.73 -4.82 33.83
CA HIS A 319 -27.19 -4.56 33.81
C HIS A 319 -27.97 -5.34 34.87
N GLY A 320 -27.36 -6.35 35.50
CA GLY A 320 -28.05 -7.14 36.50
C GLY A 320 -27.15 -8.08 37.29
N ARG A 321 -27.62 -8.43 38.49
CA ARG A 321 -26.91 -9.29 39.46
C ARG A 321 -26.62 -10.70 38.93
N ASP A 322 -27.51 -11.28 38.13
CA ASP A 322 -27.37 -12.65 37.65
C ASP A 322 -26.26 -12.76 36.60
N GLN A 323 -26.22 -11.82 35.65
CA GLN A 323 -25.16 -11.70 34.66
C GLN A 323 -23.80 -11.50 35.35
N PHE A 324 -23.75 -10.58 36.32
CA PHE A 324 -22.57 -10.33 37.14
C PHE A 324 -22.10 -11.59 37.87
N SER A 325 -22.99 -12.27 38.59
CA SER A 325 -22.64 -13.43 39.43
C SER A 325 -22.11 -14.60 38.59
N ARG A 326 -22.70 -14.85 37.41
CA ARG A 326 -22.24 -15.87 36.47
C ARG A 326 -20.86 -15.51 35.91
N ALA A 327 -20.65 -14.27 35.48
CA ALA A 327 -19.38 -13.82 34.93
C ALA A 327 -18.27 -13.82 35.99
N PHE A 328 -18.57 -13.40 37.22
CA PHE A 328 -17.63 -13.42 38.34
C PHE A 328 -17.19 -14.84 38.69
N ARG A 329 -18.13 -15.79 38.78
CA ARG A 329 -17.81 -17.20 39.04
C ARG A 329 -16.94 -17.81 37.94
N LEU A 330 -17.16 -17.43 36.69
CA LEU A 330 -16.35 -17.90 35.57
C LEU A 330 -14.90 -17.41 35.66
N GLN A 331 -14.68 -16.16 36.08
CA GLN A 331 -13.35 -15.56 36.18
C GLN A 331 -12.60 -15.94 37.46
N TYR A 332 -13.29 -15.98 38.60
CA TYR A 332 -12.68 -16.16 39.93
C TYR A 332 -12.89 -17.56 40.55
N GLY A 333 -13.64 -18.44 39.87
CA GLY A 333 -13.92 -19.81 40.34
C GLY A 333 -14.86 -19.91 41.54
N THR A 334 -15.39 -18.79 42.05
CA THR A 334 -16.25 -18.75 43.24
C THR A 334 -17.32 -17.65 43.12
N THR A 335 -18.36 -17.68 43.95
CA THR A 335 -19.43 -16.67 43.87
C THR A 335 -18.97 -15.35 44.49
N PRO A 336 -19.52 -14.20 44.07
CA PRO A 336 -19.22 -12.90 44.69
C PRO A 336 -19.44 -12.89 46.22
N ARG A 337 -20.46 -13.63 46.69
CA ARG A 337 -20.80 -13.75 48.11
C ARG A 337 -19.70 -14.50 48.87
N ASP A 338 -19.29 -15.66 48.36
CA ASP A 338 -18.25 -16.47 48.98
C ASP A 338 -16.90 -15.76 48.91
N TYR A 339 -16.62 -15.07 47.80
CA TYR A 339 -15.44 -14.23 47.64
C TYR A 339 -15.37 -13.16 48.73
N ARG A 340 -16.47 -12.43 48.97
CA ARG A 340 -16.56 -11.43 50.06
C ARG A 340 -16.34 -12.06 51.43
N ALA A 341 -17.01 -13.18 51.72
CA ALA A 341 -16.92 -13.84 53.03
C ALA A 341 -15.48 -14.25 53.39
N ARG A 342 -14.64 -14.59 52.41
CA ARG A 342 -13.21 -14.92 52.62
C ARG A 342 -12.39 -13.75 53.15
N TYR A 343 -12.78 -12.51 52.83
CA TYR A 343 -12.06 -11.30 53.27
C TYR A 343 -12.73 -10.62 54.47
N ALA A 344 -14.00 -10.94 54.76
CA ALA A 344 -14.72 -10.44 55.93
C ALA A 344 -14.17 -11.01 57.27
N GLY A 345 -13.35 -12.07 57.23
CA GLY A 345 -12.78 -12.72 58.42
C GLY A 345 -11.26 -12.60 58.58
N SER A 346 -10.54 -11.88 57.71
CA SER A 346 -9.10 -11.63 57.86
C SER A 346 -8.85 -10.40 58.73
N ARG A 347 -8.79 -10.63 60.05
CA ARG A 347 -8.02 -9.83 61.00
C ARG A 347 -7.12 -10.75 61.81
#